data_AF-A0A7W9JLE1-F1
#
_entry.id   AF-A0A7W9JLE1-F1
#
_cell.length_a   1.000
_cell.length_b   1.000
_cell.length_c   1.000
_cell.angle_alpha   90.00
_cell.angle_beta   90.00
_cell.angle_gamma   90.00
#
_symmetry.space_group_name_H-M   'P 1'
#
loop_
_entity.id
_entity.type
_entity.pdbx_description
1 polymer ?
#
loop_
_entity_poly.entity_id
_entity_poly.type
_entity_poly.pdbx_seq_one_letter_code
_entity_poly.pdbx_strand_id
1 'polypeptide(L)' 'MLGWPALAVPVPGGGEGRLPASVQLVARPGREEQLLRAALVLEDELRG' A
#
# COMPACT_ATOMS: atom_id res chain seq x y z
N MET A 1 2.50 20.76 -2.62
CA MET A 1 2.48 19.38 -2.05
C MET A 1 1.27 19.29 -1.13
N LEU A 2 0.40 18.28 -1.27
CA LEU A 2 -0.94 18.28 -0.64
C LEU A 2 -0.97 17.80 0.83
N GLY A 3 0.13 17.24 1.35
CA GLY A 3 0.22 16.77 2.74
C GLY A 3 -0.64 15.54 3.06
N TRP A 4 -0.99 14.74 2.05
CA TRP A 4 -1.86 13.59 2.23
C TRP A 4 -1.08 12.38 2.75
N PRO A 5 -1.64 11.61 3.69
CA PRO A 5 -1.02 10.38 4.17
C PRO A 5 -0.96 9.35 3.03
N ALA A 6 0.20 8.73 2.87
CA ALA A 6 0.46 7.72 1.87
C ALA A 6 1.28 6.58 2.47
N LEU A 7 1.05 5.36 1.98
CA LEU A 7 1.72 4.15 2.43
C LEU A 7 2.01 3.24 1.24
N ALA A 8 3.25 2.77 1.13
CA ALA A 8 3.66 1.81 0.11
C ALA A 8 3.54 0.38 0.67
N VAL A 9 2.92 -0.51 -0.10
CA VAL A 9 2.70 -1.92 0.24
C VAL A 9 3.37 -2.80 -0.82
N PRO A 10 4.26 -3.75 -0.44
CA PRO A 10 4.92 -4.63 -1.40
C PRO A 10 3.91 -5.58 -2.06
N VAL A 11 4.11 -5.87 -3.35
CA VAL A 11 3.33 -6.87 -4.10
C VAL A 11 4.20 -8.10 -4.32
N PRO A 12 3.95 -9.23 -3.62
CA PRO A 12 4.68 -10.47 -3.83
C PRO A 12 4.58 -10.92 -5.29
N GLY A 13 5.72 -11.26 -5.91
CA GLY A 13 5.76 -11.69 -7.31
C GLY A 13 5.43 -10.60 -8.35
N GLY A 14 5.17 -9.36 -7.92
CA GLY A 14 4.94 -8.22 -8.81
C GLY A 14 6.23 -7.61 -9.31
N GLY A 15 6.20 -7.07 -10.53
CA GLY A 15 7.31 -6.37 -11.19
C GLY A 15 7.76 -7.05 -12.48
N GLU A 16 8.44 -6.30 -13.36
CA GLU A 16 9.06 -6.90 -14.54
C GLU A 16 10.37 -7.62 -14.17
N GLY A 17 10.43 -8.92 -14.47
CA GLY A 17 11.61 -9.74 -14.24
C GLY A 17 11.81 -10.11 -12.76
N ARG A 18 12.96 -9.72 -12.20
CA ARG A 18 13.35 -10.00 -10.79
C ARG A 18 13.23 -8.78 -9.87
N LEU A 19 12.67 -7.68 -10.37
CA LEU A 19 12.55 -6.45 -9.60
C LEU A 19 11.28 -6.47 -8.75
N PRO A 20 11.35 -6.06 -7.48
CA PRO A 20 10.17 -5.97 -6.61
C PRO A 20 9.24 -4.84 -7.06
N ALA A 21 7.94 -5.04 -6.93
CA ALA A 21 6.93 -4.02 -7.10
C ALA A 21 6.19 -3.69 -5.80
N SER A 22 5.56 -2.52 -5.78
CA SER A 22 4.71 -2.05 -4.68
C SER A 22 3.52 -1.26 -5.21
N VAL A 23 2.43 -1.24 -4.47
CA VAL A 23 1.33 -0.29 -4.68
C VAL A 23 1.36 0.78 -3.60
N GLN A 24 0.98 2.01 -3.96
CA GLN A 24 0.89 3.12 -3.01
C GLN A 24 -0.58 3.44 -2.72
N LEU A 25 -0.96 3.28 -1.47
CA LEU A 25 -2.24 3.72 -0.95
C LEU A 25 -2.12 5.19 -0.54
N VAL A 26 -3.12 6.00 -0.88
CA VAL A 26 -3.20 7.41 -0.51
C VAL A 26 -4.57 7.68 0.10
N ALA A 27 -4.60 8.26 1.28
CA ALA A 27 -5.84 8.60 1.98
C ALA A 27 -6.04 10.12 2.08
N ARG A 28 -7.27 10.52 2.43
CA ARG A 28 -7.55 11.92 2.80
C ARG A 28 -6.83 12.27 4.11
N PRO A 29 -6.48 13.55 4.35
CA PRO A 29 -5.87 13.97 5.62
C PRO A 29 -6.69 13.53 6.86
N GLY A 30 -6.01 13.08 7.92
CA GLY A 30 -6.65 12.63 9.17
C GLY A 30 -7.28 11.24 9.10
N ARG A 31 -6.94 10.44 8.07
CA ARG A 31 -7.44 9.07 7.86
C ARG A 31 -6.35 8.01 7.93
N GLU A 32 -5.29 8.26 8.69
CA GLU A 32 -4.12 7.39 8.84
C GLU A 32 -4.51 6.00 9.38
N GLU A 33 -5.42 5.92 10.35
CA GLU A 33 -5.89 4.63 10.86
C GLU A 33 -6.62 3.81 9.79
N GLN A 34 -7.44 4.46 8.96
CA GLN A 34 -8.12 3.81 7.85
C GLN A 34 -7.12 3.35 6.78
N LEU A 35 -6.11 4.18 6.48
CA LEU A 35 -5.03 3.85 5.57
C LEU A 35 -4.26 2.59 6.03
N LEU A 36 -3.92 2.52 7.32
CA LEU A 36 -3.25 1.37 7.92
C LEU A 36 -4.12 0.10 7.88
N ARG A 37 -5.41 0.21 8.21
CA ARG A 37 -6.35 -0.92 8.12
C ARG A 37 -6.49 -1.43 6.68
N ALA A 38 -6.60 -0.53 5.71
CA ALA A 38 -6.67 -0.90 4.30
C ALA A 38 -5.39 -1.62 3.83
N ALA A 39 -4.23 -1.18 4.31
CA ALA A 39 -2.96 -1.80 4.00
C ALA A 39 -2.85 -3.22 4.57
N LEU A 40 -3.33 -3.45 5.79
CA LEU A 40 -3.37 -4.78 6.40
C LEU A 40 -4.22 -5.76 5.58
N VAL A 41 -5.41 -5.33 5.16
CA VAL A 41 -6.29 -6.16 4.31
C VAL A 41 -5.60 -6.47 2.98
N LEU A 42 -5.01 -5.46 2.35
CA LEU A 42 -4.30 -5.64 1.09
C LEU A 42 -3.09 -6.57 1.22
N GLU A 43 -2.29 -6.45 2.29
CA GLU A 43 -1.17 -7.34 2.54
C GLU A 43 -1.61 -8.80 2.74
N ASP A 44 -2.74 -9.03 3.39
CA ASP A 44 -3.29 -10.38 3.61
C ASP A 44 -3.73 -11.02 2.29
N GLU A 45 -4.49 -10.27 1.48
CA GLU A 45 -4.94 -10.70 0.14
C GLU A 45 -3.78 -10.95 -0.83
N LEU A 46 -2.66 -10.24 -0.67
CA LEU A 46 -1.48 -10.41 -1.51
C LEU A 46 -0.58 -11.59 -1.07
N ARG A 47 -0.76 -12.09 0.16
CA ARG A 47 0.00 -13.23 0.70
C ARG A 47 -0.74 -14.57 0.52
N GLY A 48 -2.06 -14.54 0.40
CA GLY A 48 -2.92 -15.71 0.10
C GLY A 48 -2.79 -16.20 -1.32
#